data_AF-A0A3D3SB83-F1
#
_entry.id   AF-A0A3D3SB83-F1
#
_cell.length_a   1.000
_cell.length_b   1.000
_cell.length_c   1.000
_cell.angle_alpha   90.00
_cell.angle_beta   90.00
_cell.angle_gamma   90.00
#
_symmetry.space_group_name_H-M   'P 1'
#
loop_
_entity.id
_entity.type
_entity.pdbx_description
1 polymer ?
#
loop_
_entity_poly.entity_id
_entity_poly.type
_entity_poly.pdbx_seq_one_letter_code
_entity_poly.pdbx_strand_id
1 'polypeptide(L)' 'MKDFEARLDRLEFLAERIKDQDLPLEEAIKVFEEGIKLSKGLKKELEKIQGKVEMLVSSPEV' A
#
# COMPACT_ATOMS: atom_id res chain seq x y z
N MET A 1 1.23 -7.68 10.15
CA MET A 1 2.40 -6.79 9.94
C MET A 1 3.29 -7.30 8.83
N LYS A 2 3.83 -8.53 8.90
CA LYS A 2 4.63 -9.11 7.78
C LYS A 2 3.94 -9.04 6.41
N ASP A 3 2.63 -9.28 6.34
CA ASP A 3 1.86 -9.16 5.09
C ASP A 3 1.62 -7.72 4.62
N PHE A 4 1.71 -6.73 5.52
CA PHE A 4 1.62 -5.32 5.17
C PHE A 4 2.96 -4.85 4.62
N GLU A 5 4.05 -5.12 5.34
CA GLU A 5 5.42 -4.80 4.94
C GLU A 5 5.75 -5.42 3.58
N ALA A 6 5.46 -6.72 3.37
CA ALA A 6 5.72 -7.36 2.08
C ALA A 6 4.95 -6.72 0.91
N ARG A 7 3.73 -6.24 1.14
CA ARG A 7 2.94 -5.52 0.12
C ARG A 7 3.44 -4.09 -0.10
N LEU A 8 3.96 -3.45 0.95
CA LEU A 8 4.59 -2.14 0.87
C LEU A 8 5.89 -2.23 0.07
N ASP A 9 6.76 -3.19 0.40
CA ASP A 9 8.00 -3.46 -0.35
C ASP A 9 7.71 -3.74 -1.83
N ARG A 10 6.63 -4.51 -2.11
CA ARG A 10 6.20 -4.74 -3.49
C ARG A 10 5.74 -3.46 -4.18
N LEU A 11 4.99 -2.60 -3.50
CA LEU A 11 4.56 -1.31 -4.06
C LEU A 11 5.75 -0.40 -4.36
N GLU A 12 6.74 -0.35 -3.48
CA GLU A 12 7.99 0.40 -3.69
C GLU A 12 8.77 -0.14 -4.88
N PHE A 13 8.91 -1.46 -4.99
CA PHE A 13 9.52 -2.10 -6.15
C PHE A 13 8.82 -1.71 -7.46
N LEU A 14 7.48 -1.74 -7.50
CA LEU A 14 6.71 -1.36 -8.68
C LEU A 14 6.88 0.13 -9.02
N ALA A 15 6.97 0.99 -8.00
CA ALA A 15 7.19 2.42 -8.16
C ALA A 15 8.58 2.76 -8.72
N GLU A 16 9.60 1.96 -8.41
CA GLU A 16 10.90 2.07 -9.09
C GLU A 16 10.84 1.46 -10.49
N ARG A 17 10.20 0.31 -10.67
CA ARG A 17 10.11 -0.37 -11.97
C ARG A 17 9.45 0.49 -13.03
N ILE A 18 8.41 1.26 -12.69
CA ILE A 18 7.69 2.10 -13.66
C ILE A 18 8.51 3.30 -14.16
N LYS A 19 9.63 3.64 -13.49
CA LYS A 19 10.55 4.71 -13.92
C LYS A 19 11.56 4.25 -14.98
N ASP A 20 11.64 2.94 -15.22
CA ASP A 20 12.51 2.35 -16.23
C ASP A 20 12.07 2.78 -17.64
N GLN A 21 12.96 3.44 -18.38
CA GLN A 21 12.67 3.95 -19.72
C GLN A 21 12.56 2.85 -20.77
N ASP A 22 13.13 1.68 -20.49
CA ASP A 22 13.08 0.51 -21.37
C ASP A 22 11.88 -0.40 -21.08
N LEU A 23 10.99 0.00 -20.14
CA LEU A 23 9.80 -0.78 -19.79
C LEU A 23 8.78 -0.77 -20.95
N PRO A 24 8.42 -1.93 -21.53
CA PRO A 24 7.41 -1.99 -22.57
C PRO A 24 6.06 -1.47 -22.07
N LEU A 25 5.31 -0.79 -22.93
CA LEU A 25 4.02 -0.17 -22.57
C LEU A 25 3.04 -1.16 -21.91
N GLU A 26 2.96 -2.38 -22.44
CA GLU A 26 2.09 -3.43 -21.91
C GLU A 26 2.50 -3.88 -20.50
N GLU A 27 3.80 -3.87 -20.19
CA GLU A 27 4.30 -4.12 -18.84
C GLU A 27 4.05 -2.92 -17.92
N ALA A 28 4.24 -1.70 -18.43
CA ALA A 28 3.95 -0.48 -17.68
C ALA A 28 2.49 -0.42 -17.22
N ILE A 29 1.55 -0.84 -18.07
CA ILE A 29 0.12 -0.96 -17.72
C ILE A 29 -0.07 -1.96 -16.57
N LYS A 30 0.54 -3.15 -16.65
CA LYS A 30 0.44 -4.17 -15.59
C LYS A 30 1.03 -3.68 -14.26
N VAL A 31 2.20 -3.04 -14.31
CA VAL A 31 2.87 -2.45 -13.13
C VAL A 31 1.99 -1.39 -12.50
N PHE A 32 1.38 -0.52 -13.31
CA PHE A 32 0.48 0.53 -12.83
C PHE A 32 -0.79 -0.06 -12.18
N GLU A 33 -1.44 -1.02 -12.83
CA GLU A 33 -2.64 -1.67 -12.30
C GLU A 33 -2.37 -2.37 -10.96
N GLU A 34 -1.26 -3.10 -10.87
CA GLU A 34 -0.82 -3.76 -9.63
C GLU A 34 -0.53 -2.72 -8.54
N GLY A 35 0.19 -1.65 -8.87
CA GLY A 35 0.53 -0.57 -7.95
C GLY A 35 -0.71 0.13 -7.38
N ILE A 36 -1.70 0.44 -8.22
CA ILE A 36 -2.97 1.04 -7.78
C ILE A 36 -3.74 0.10 -6.85
N LYS A 37 -3.76 -1.20 -7.15
CA LYS A 37 -4.44 -2.20 -6.31
C LYS A 37 -3.77 -2.31 -4.93
N LEU A 38 -2.43 -2.38 -4.90
CA LEU A 38 -1.65 -2.45 -3.65
C LEU A 38 -1.83 -1.18 -2.81
N SER A 39 -1.68 0.00 -3.42
CA SER A 39 -1.85 1.29 -2.75
C SER A 39 -3.22 1.42 -2.09
N LYS A 40 -4.30 1.09 -2.80
CA LYS A 40 -5.67 1.08 -2.25
C LYS A 40 -5.83 0.11 -1.09
N GLY A 41 -5.22 -1.08 -1.18
CA GLY A 41 -5.25 -2.09 -0.13
C GLY A 41 -4.53 -1.65 1.14
N LEU A 42 -3.31 -1.13 1.01
CA LEU A 42 -2.50 -0.63 2.12
C LEU A 42 -3.20 0.54 2.83
N LYS A 43 -3.76 1.49 2.06
CA LYS A 43 -4.51 2.63 2.63
C LYS A 43 -5.67 2.17 3.51
N LYS A 44 -6.49 1.23 3.03
CA LYS A 44 -7.64 0.69 3.80
C LYS A 44 -7.22 0.02 5.10
N GLU A 45 -6.08 -0.66 5.10
CA GLU A 45 -5.56 -1.30 6.30
C GLU A 45 -5.05 -0.28 7.32
N LEU A 46 -4.35 0.75 6.86
CA LEU A 46 -3.93 1.87 7.71
C LEU A 46 -5.13 2.59 8.32
N GLU A 47 -6.16 2.89 7.53
CA GLU A 47 -7.42 3.50 8.02
C GLU A 47 -8.07 2.64 9.12
N LYS A 48 -8.09 1.31 8.95
CA LYS A 48 -8.63 0.39 9.95
C LYS A 48 -7.81 0.39 11.25
N ILE A 49 -6.49 0.44 11.15
CA ILE A 49 -5.60 0.51 12.31
C ILE A 49 -5.79 1.86 13.02
N GLN A 50 -5.80 2.95 12.27
CA GLN A 50 -6.02 4.30 12.78
C GLN A 50 -7.34 4.37 13.57
N GLY A 51 -8.45 3.87 13.01
CA GLY A 51 -9.73 3.87 13.71
C GLY A 51 -9.72 3.05 15.00
N LYS A 52 -8.97 1.95 15.06
CA LYS A 52 -8.78 1.19 16.31
C LYS A 52 -7.98 1.98 17.34
N VAL A 53 -6.92 2.64 16.92
CA VAL A 53 -6.10 3.49 17.80
C VAL A 53 -6.93 4.65 18.33
N GLU A 54 -7.70 5.32 17.48
CA GLU A 54 -8.59 6.41 17.87
C GLU A 54 -9.63 5.97 18.91
N MET A 55 -10.23 4.78 18.75
CA MET A 55 -11.14 4.23 19.78
C MET A 55 -10.43 3.98 21.10
N LEU A 56 -9.23 3.38 21.08
CA LEU A 56 -8.47 3.10 22.30
C LEU A 56 -8.03 4.38 23.02
N VAL A 57 -7.64 5.42 22.28
CA VAL A 57 -7.22 6.72 22.85
C VAL A 57 -8.43 7.52 23.33
N SER A 58 -9.58 7.38 22.68
CA SER A 58 -10.82 8.10 23.03
C SER A 58 -11.63 7.42 24.13
N SER A 59 -11.32 6.16 24.49
CA SER A 59 -11.83 5.50 25.68
C SER A 59 -11.02 5.97 26.88
N PRO A 60 -11.53 6.89 27.72
CA PRO A 60 -10.87 7.22 28.97
C PRO A 60 -11.03 6.00 29.87
N GLU A 61 -9.92 5.45 30.35
CA GLU A 61 -9.93 4.69 31.59
C GLU A 61 -10.45 5.63 32.69
N VAL A 62 -11.70 5.44 33.09
CA VAL A 62 -12.28 5.88 34.37
C VAL A 62 -12.89 4.67 35.06
#